data_AF-A0AAU0VAW8-F1
#
_entry.id   AF-A0AAU0VAW8-F1
#
_cell.length_a   1.000
_cell.length_b   1.000
_cell.length_c   1.000
_cell.angle_alpha   90.00
_cell.angle_beta   90.00
_cell.angle_gamma   90.00
#
_symmetry.space_group_name_H-M   'P 1'
#
loop_
_entity.id
_entity.type
_entity.pdbx_description
1 polymer ?
#
loop_
_entity_poly.entity_id
_entity_poly.type
_entity_poly.pdbx_seq_one_letter_code
_entity_poly.pdbx_strand_id
1 'polypeptide(L)'
;MTGTKTFKATGNTGADENPVFSVRNLWKVFGPKADRIPGGEHAALPPAELRAATGCTAAVRDVSFDVRKGEVFVVMGLSGSGKSTLVRCLTRLIEPTSGTVAIDGEDVLAMDRSRLRELRRHRAAMVFQHFGLLPHRTVLDNVAYGLEIQGLSKAERRSKAAELVAKVGLAGLEDRRPSQLSGGQQQRVGLARALAVDPSVLLFDEPFSALDPLIRREMQDEVVRLHREEGRTMVFITHDLGEALRLGTRIALMRDGGIVQLGTPEEIVGSPADDYVREFVRDVPREQVLTVATAMRPALAGESERGPAVRPEATVSEAIEAVSRSGDPAARVMDAGRLVGVVDHACLLDVVAGTTGPGHATVSATGAPDTPAAPDAPDGSREVTF
;
A
#
# COMPACT_ATOMS: atom_id res chain seq x y z
N MET A 1 -14.46 -21.98 24.56
CA MET A 1 -13.08 -21.53 24.82
C MET A 1 -12.32 -21.65 23.51
N THR A 2 -12.25 -20.57 22.74
CA THR A 2 -11.53 -20.55 21.45
C THR A 2 -10.87 -19.19 21.34
N GLY A 3 -9.54 -19.19 21.40
CA GLY A 3 -8.72 -18.00 21.62
C GLY A 3 -8.66 -17.08 20.40
N THR A 4 -9.03 -15.82 20.63
CA THR A 4 -8.80 -14.70 19.72
C THR A 4 -7.29 -14.44 19.64
N LYS A 5 -6.65 -14.74 18.50
CA LYS A 5 -5.26 -14.35 18.26
C LYS A 5 -5.19 -12.85 17.98
N THR A 6 -4.72 -12.10 18.96
CA THR A 6 -4.36 -10.68 18.84
C THR A 6 -3.06 -10.56 18.04
N PHE A 7 -3.09 -9.90 16.88
CA PHE A 7 -1.89 -9.60 16.11
C PHE A 7 -1.10 -8.47 16.82
N LYS A 8 0.12 -8.79 17.27
CA LYS A 8 1.11 -7.79 17.73
C LYS A 8 1.87 -7.28 16.52
N ALA A 9 1.86 -5.96 16.33
CA ALA A 9 2.74 -5.28 15.39
C ALA A 9 4.16 -5.20 15.99
N THR A 10 5.14 -5.71 15.25
CA THR A 10 6.58 -5.50 15.42
C THR A 10 7.13 -5.24 14.01
N GLY A 11 7.89 -4.22 13.67
CA GLY A 11 8.44 -3.05 14.33
C GLY A 11 9.44 -2.47 13.30
N ASN A 12 9.40 -1.17 13.03
CA ASN A 12 10.58 -0.43 12.55
C ASN A 12 10.48 1.00 13.08
N THR A 13 11.47 1.36 13.89
CA THR A 13 11.60 2.62 14.62
C THR A 13 12.18 3.70 13.73
N GLY A 14 11.42 4.77 13.49
CA GLY A 14 11.94 6.01 12.90
C GLY A 14 10.95 6.78 12.02
N ALA A 15 9.80 7.20 12.53
CA ALA A 15 8.95 8.32 12.05
C ALA A 15 7.75 8.46 12.99
N ASP A 16 7.35 9.70 13.36
CA ASP A 16 6.18 10.09 14.19
C ASP A 16 5.30 8.91 14.67
N GLU A 17 5.32 8.59 15.97
CA GLU A 17 4.59 7.44 16.56
C GLU A 17 3.08 7.45 16.32
N ASN A 18 2.50 8.60 15.98
CA ASN A 18 1.06 8.72 15.77
C ASN A 18 0.69 8.53 14.29
N PRO A 19 -0.21 7.57 13.98
CA PRO A 19 -0.71 7.41 12.63
C PRO A 19 -1.58 8.60 12.21
N VAL A 20 -1.51 8.96 10.94
CA VAL A 20 -2.34 10.00 10.32
C VAL A 20 -3.81 9.57 10.29
N PHE A 21 -4.09 8.31 9.96
CA PHE A 21 -5.40 7.71 10.19
C PHE A 21 -5.28 6.55 11.16
N SER A 22 -6.15 6.53 12.17
CA SER A 22 -6.37 5.36 13.01
C SER A 22 -7.83 4.94 12.92
N VAL A 23 -8.07 3.75 12.40
CA VAL A 23 -9.40 3.17 12.22
C VAL A 23 -9.53 1.96 13.12
N ARG A 24 -10.59 1.90 13.95
CA ARG A 24 -10.82 0.77 14.86
C ARG A 24 -12.26 0.30 14.77
N ASN A 25 -12.42 -1.00 14.54
CA ASN A 25 -13.69 -1.73 14.52
C ASN A 25 -14.75 -1.01 13.70
N LEU A 26 -14.38 -0.49 12.54
CA LEU A 26 -15.25 0.33 11.72
C LEU A 26 -16.29 -0.53 11.02
N TRP A 27 -17.55 -0.14 11.15
CA TRP A 27 -18.66 -0.74 10.43
C TRP A 27 -19.41 0.31 9.62
N LYS A 28 -19.84 -0.11 8.43
CA LYS A 28 -20.88 0.58 7.68
C LYS A 28 -21.86 -0.43 7.13
N VAL A 29 -23.09 -0.36 7.65
CA VAL A 29 -24.21 -1.21 7.27
C VAL A 29 -25.31 -0.36 6.66
N PHE A 30 -25.83 -0.80 5.53
CA PHE A 30 -26.99 -0.23 4.86
C PHE A 30 -28.19 -1.16 5.03
N GLY A 31 -29.38 -0.59 5.26
CA GLY A 31 -30.60 -1.37 5.41
C GLY A 31 -31.37 -1.04 6.70
N PRO A 32 -32.49 -1.73 6.94
CA PRO A 32 -33.33 -1.49 8.10
C PRO A 32 -32.65 -1.96 9.40
N LYS A 33 -32.70 -1.15 10.46
CA LYS A 33 -32.11 -1.47 11.79
C LYS A 33 -30.61 -1.83 11.69
N ALA A 34 -29.90 -1.17 10.79
CA ALA A 34 -28.48 -1.40 10.51
C ALA A 34 -27.58 -1.27 11.76
N ASP A 35 -27.98 -0.43 12.71
CA ASP A 35 -27.37 -0.23 14.03
C ASP A 35 -27.30 -1.50 14.89
N ARG A 36 -28.19 -2.47 14.66
CA ARG A 36 -28.22 -3.73 15.43
C ARG A 36 -27.29 -4.81 14.91
N ILE A 37 -26.69 -4.60 13.73
CA ILE A 37 -25.82 -5.60 13.11
C ILE A 37 -24.45 -5.66 13.81
N PRO A 38 -23.72 -4.55 14.05
CA PRO A 38 -22.46 -4.60 14.79
C PRO A 38 -22.67 -5.11 16.21
N GLY A 39 -21.93 -6.15 16.60
CA GLY A 39 -22.06 -6.77 17.93
C GLY A 39 -23.33 -7.60 18.16
N GLY A 40 -24.21 -7.72 17.16
CA GLY A 40 -25.41 -8.55 17.21
C GLY A 40 -25.19 -10.00 16.75
N GLU A 41 -26.23 -10.82 16.83
CA GLU A 41 -26.19 -12.24 16.43
C GLU A 41 -25.85 -12.45 14.94
N HIS A 42 -26.19 -11.47 14.09
CA HIS A 42 -25.97 -11.54 12.65
C HIS A 42 -24.60 -10.99 12.21
N ALA A 43 -23.78 -10.47 13.14
CA ALA A 43 -22.51 -9.82 12.81
C ALA A 43 -21.54 -10.73 12.05
N ALA A 44 -21.54 -12.02 12.39
CA ALA A 44 -20.65 -13.04 11.81
C ALA A 44 -21.20 -13.69 10.53
N LEU A 45 -22.46 -13.40 10.14
CA LEU A 45 -23.07 -14.07 8.99
C LEU A 45 -22.37 -13.69 7.67
N PRO A 46 -22.20 -14.62 6.72
CA PRO A 46 -21.77 -14.28 5.37
C PRO A 46 -22.69 -13.24 4.71
N PRO A 47 -22.20 -12.42 3.76
CA PRO A 47 -22.99 -11.30 3.20
C PRO A 47 -24.35 -11.71 2.63
N ALA A 48 -24.40 -12.85 1.93
CA ALA A 48 -25.64 -13.36 1.35
C ALA A 48 -26.67 -13.74 2.42
N GLU A 49 -26.24 -14.43 3.47
CA GLU A 49 -27.08 -14.84 4.60
C GLU A 49 -27.53 -13.65 5.44
N LEU A 50 -26.62 -12.70 5.72
CA LEU A 50 -26.94 -11.45 6.40
C LEU A 50 -28.05 -10.71 5.65
N ARG A 51 -27.93 -10.57 4.32
CA ARG A 51 -28.92 -9.91 3.49
C ARG A 51 -30.25 -10.65 3.48
N ALA A 52 -30.24 -11.98 3.40
CA ALA A 52 -31.45 -12.79 3.44
C ALA A 52 -32.19 -12.68 4.79
N ALA A 53 -31.46 -12.73 5.90
CA ALA A 53 -32.04 -12.70 7.24
C ALA A 53 -32.55 -11.31 7.66
N THR A 54 -31.85 -10.24 7.24
CA THR A 54 -32.07 -8.90 7.81
C THR A 54 -32.44 -7.83 6.79
N GLY A 55 -32.25 -8.10 5.49
CA GLY A 55 -32.29 -7.08 4.44
C GLY A 55 -31.12 -6.10 4.47
N CYS A 56 -30.15 -6.27 5.37
CA CYS A 56 -28.98 -5.39 5.49
C CYS A 56 -27.83 -5.83 4.57
N THR A 57 -27.04 -4.85 4.13
CA THR A 57 -25.76 -5.06 3.43
C THR A 57 -24.67 -4.36 4.24
N ALA A 58 -23.73 -5.15 4.77
CA ALA A 58 -22.57 -4.62 5.48
C ALA A 58 -21.44 -4.33 4.48
N ALA A 59 -21.31 -3.07 4.09
CA ALA A 59 -20.31 -2.62 3.12
C ALA A 59 -18.91 -2.45 3.74
N VAL A 60 -18.84 -2.19 5.05
CA VAL A 60 -17.58 -2.22 5.82
C VAL A 60 -17.87 -3.03 7.09
N ARG A 61 -17.03 -4.02 7.38
CA ARG A 61 -17.24 -5.05 8.42
C ARG A 61 -16.00 -5.17 9.29
N ASP A 62 -16.08 -4.61 10.50
CA ASP A 62 -15.04 -4.71 11.54
C ASP A 62 -13.63 -4.38 11.03
N VAL A 63 -13.51 -3.28 10.29
CA VAL A 63 -12.24 -2.91 9.67
C VAL A 63 -11.40 -2.11 10.67
N SER A 64 -10.13 -2.53 10.85
CA SER A 64 -9.15 -1.85 11.69
C SER A 64 -7.79 -1.77 10.99
N PHE A 65 -7.23 -0.56 10.91
CA PHE A 65 -5.89 -0.33 10.36
C PHE A 65 -5.38 1.06 10.75
N ASP A 66 -4.08 1.26 10.53
CA ASP A 66 -3.40 2.54 10.65
C ASP A 66 -2.74 2.93 9.33
N VAL A 67 -2.79 4.23 9.01
CA VAL A 67 -2.04 4.86 7.92
C VAL A 67 -1.04 5.82 8.53
N ARG A 68 0.25 5.57 8.29
CA ARG A 68 1.35 6.37 8.80
C ARG A 68 1.60 7.59 7.93
N LYS A 69 2.30 8.57 8.50
CA LYS A 69 2.70 9.77 7.78
C LYS A 69 3.62 9.45 6.62
N GLY A 70 3.34 10.04 5.46
CA GLY A 70 4.08 9.78 4.24
C GLY A 70 3.91 8.35 3.72
N GLU A 71 2.87 7.62 4.12
CA GLU A 71 2.54 6.31 3.58
C GLU A 71 1.64 6.46 2.33
N VAL A 72 1.85 5.61 1.31
CA VAL A 72 0.85 5.38 0.25
C VAL A 72 0.11 4.10 0.59
N PHE A 73 -1.03 4.26 1.25
CA PHE A 73 -1.88 3.16 1.67
C PHE A 73 -2.92 2.84 0.60
N VAL A 74 -2.79 1.68 -0.03
CA VAL A 74 -3.69 1.26 -1.10
C VAL A 74 -4.78 0.34 -0.55
N VAL A 75 -6.04 0.66 -0.83
CA VAL A 75 -7.19 -0.20 -0.58
C VAL A 75 -7.58 -0.86 -1.90
N MET A 76 -7.45 -2.18 -1.94
CA MET A 76 -7.66 -3.00 -3.11
C MET A 76 -8.81 -3.98 -2.92
N GLY A 77 -9.39 -4.47 -4.01
CA GLY A 77 -10.42 -5.50 -3.98
C GLY A 77 -11.38 -5.38 -5.17
N LEU A 78 -12.18 -6.42 -5.39
CA LEU A 78 -13.14 -6.46 -6.47
C LEU A 78 -14.24 -5.38 -6.33
N SER A 79 -15.00 -5.15 -7.40
CA SER A 79 -16.19 -4.30 -7.33
C SER A 79 -17.15 -4.82 -6.26
N GLY A 80 -17.75 -3.92 -5.48
CA GLY A 80 -18.67 -4.28 -4.38
C GLY A 80 -18.01 -4.73 -3.07
N SER A 81 -16.67 -4.82 -2.98
CA SER A 81 -15.96 -5.22 -1.75
C SER A 81 -15.99 -4.20 -0.60
N GLY A 82 -16.48 -2.97 -0.83
CA GLY A 82 -16.62 -1.95 0.22
C GLY A 82 -15.62 -0.78 0.19
N LYS A 83 -14.61 -0.82 -0.69
CA LYS A 83 -13.48 0.14 -0.75
C LYS A 83 -13.91 1.62 -0.75
N SER A 84 -14.73 2.03 -1.70
CA SER A 84 -15.19 3.43 -1.80
C SER A 84 -16.10 3.82 -0.64
N THR A 85 -16.78 2.87 0.00
CA THR A 85 -17.53 3.14 1.23
C THR A 85 -16.58 3.39 2.39
N LEU A 86 -15.53 2.57 2.53
CA LEU A 86 -14.49 2.72 3.55
C LEU A 86 -13.83 4.12 3.49
N VAL A 87 -13.33 4.53 2.32
CA VAL A 87 -12.67 5.85 2.19
C VAL A 87 -13.62 7.02 2.44
N ARG A 88 -14.89 6.90 2.05
CA ARG A 88 -15.89 7.93 2.36
C ARG A 88 -16.25 7.96 3.85
N CYS A 89 -16.11 6.84 4.57
CA CYS A 89 -16.22 6.82 6.03
C CYS A 89 -15.04 7.54 6.69
N LEU A 90 -13.81 7.44 6.14
CA LEU A 90 -12.63 8.11 6.70
C LEU A 90 -12.79 9.64 6.80
N THR A 91 -13.43 10.24 5.80
CA THR A 91 -13.72 11.69 5.78
C THR A 91 -15.13 12.02 6.26
N ARG A 92 -15.87 11.02 6.77
CA ARG A 92 -17.28 11.09 7.21
C ARG A 92 -18.24 11.65 6.14
N LEU A 93 -17.91 11.48 4.86
CA LEU A 93 -18.84 11.74 3.76
C LEU A 93 -20.00 10.74 3.78
N ILE A 94 -19.73 9.53 4.26
CA ILE A 94 -20.72 8.55 4.68
C ILE A 94 -20.58 8.37 6.20
N GLU A 95 -21.70 8.46 6.92
CA GLU A 95 -21.70 8.24 8.37
C GLU A 95 -21.46 6.74 8.66
N PRO A 96 -20.42 6.37 9.43
CA PRO A 96 -20.24 5.00 9.90
C PRO A 96 -21.44 4.54 10.74
N THR A 97 -21.68 3.23 10.76
CA THR A 97 -22.67 2.63 11.66
C THR A 97 -22.12 2.46 13.07
N SER A 98 -20.84 2.07 13.20
CA SER A 98 -20.13 1.96 14.48
C SER A 98 -18.61 1.97 14.24
N GLY A 99 -17.85 1.98 15.33
CA GLY A 99 -16.39 2.05 15.32
C GLY A 99 -15.87 3.48 15.49
N THR A 100 -14.56 3.66 15.30
CA THR A 100 -13.91 4.97 15.44
C THR A 100 -12.98 5.24 14.27
N VAL A 101 -12.88 6.52 13.90
CA VAL A 101 -11.95 7.04 12.91
C VAL A 101 -11.31 8.28 13.51
N ALA A 102 -9.99 8.25 13.68
CA ALA A 102 -9.21 9.40 14.10
C ALA A 102 -8.31 9.88 12.96
N ILE A 103 -8.18 11.20 12.81
CA ILE A 103 -7.22 11.84 11.90
C ILE A 103 -6.28 12.70 12.73
N ASP A 104 -4.98 12.44 12.65
CA ASP A 104 -3.96 13.09 13.47
C ASP A 104 -4.30 13.09 14.98
N GLY A 105 -4.94 12.00 15.44
CA GLY A 105 -5.40 11.82 16.83
C GLY A 105 -6.77 12.43 17.16
N GLU A 106 -7.41 13.17 16.26
CA GLU A 106 -8.73 13.77 16.49
C GLU A 106 -9.86 12.85 15.99
N ASP A 107 -10.80 12.49 16.86
CA ASP A 107 -11.96 11.65 16.52
C ASP A 107 -12.93 12.37 15.57
N VAL A 108 -13.04 11.85 14.34
CA VAL A 108 -13.86 12.41 13.26
C VAL A 108 -15.36 12.25 13.54
N LEU A 109 -15.77 11.22 14.28
CA LEU A 109 -17.18 10.96 14.59
C LEU A 109 -17.68 11.92 15.67
N ALA A 110 -16.79 12.36 16.57
CA ALA A 110 -17.08 13.35 17.60
C ALA A 110 -17.13 14.80 17.08
N MET A 111 -16.56 15.07 15.89
CA MET A 111 -16.57 16.40 15.30
C MET A 111 -17.99 16.90 15.02
N ASP A 112 -18.22 18.20 15.29
CA ASP A 112 -19.42 18.88 14.83
C ASP A 112 -19.34 19.21 13.32
N ARG A 113 -20.42 19.79 12.78
CA ARG A 113 -20.48 20.18 11.36
C ARG A 113 -19.44 21.23 10.99
N SER A 114 -19.01 22.09 11.91
CA SER A 114 -18.05 23.15 11.63
C SER A 114 -16.64 22.60 11.55
N ARG A 115 -16.26 21.82 12.55
CA ARG A 115 -14.95 21.17 12.61
C ARG A 115 -14.74 20.22 11.45
N LEU A 116 -15.79 19.46 11.08
CA LEU A 116 -15.75 18.57 9.92
C LEU A 116 -15.56 19.33 8.59
N ARG A 117 -16.09 20.56 8.47
CA ARG A 117 -15.82 21.41 7.30
C ARG A 117 -14.39 21.89 7.28
N GLU A 118 -13.83 22.30 8.41
CA GLU A 118 -12.42 22.72 8.50
C GLU A 118 -11.46 21.59 8.12
N LEU A 119 -11.71 20.39 8.65
CA LEU A 119 -10.97 19.17 8.29
C LEU A 119 -10.95 18.98 6.76
N ARG A 120 -12.12 19.03 6.10
CA ARG A 120 -12.25 18.86 4.64
C ARG A 120 -11.74 20.03 3.81
N ARG A 121 -11.63 21.22 4.40
CA ARG A 121 -11.10 22.41 3.71
C ARG A 121 -9.59 22.46 3.72
N HIS A 122 -8.95 21.98 4.78
CA HIS A 122 -7.52 22.24 5.02
C HIS A 122 -6.68 20.98 5.22
N ARG A 123 -7.24 19.88 5.70
CA ARG A 123 -6.47 18.69 6.10
C ARG A 123 -6.60 17.53 5.12
N ALA A 124 -7.82 17.23 4.70
CA ALA A 124 -8.11 16.10 3.83
C ALA A 124 -8.73 16.58 2.52
N ALA A 125 -8.16 16.19 1.38
CA ALA A 125 -8.77 16.37 0.07
C ALA A 125 -9.06 15.02 -0.58
N MET A 126 -10.22 14.92 -1.24
CA MET A 126 -10.65 13.71 -1.93
C MET A 126 -10.72 13.95 -3.44
N VAL A 127 -10.16 13.02 -4.20
CA VAL A 127 -10.27 12.91 -5.66
C VAL A 127 -11.21 11.74 -5.96
N PHE A 128 -12.33 12.06 -6.60
CA PHE A 128 -13.38 11.11 -6.95
C PHE A 128 -13.13 10.45 -8.31
N GLN A 129 -13.64 9.23 -8.49
CA GLN A 129 -13.62 8.47 -9.74
C GLN A 129 -14.14 9.28 -10.95
N HIS A 130 -15.26 10.00 -10.73
CA HIS A 130 -15.67 11.07 -11.63
C HIS A 130 -15.19 12.37 -11.02
N PHE A 131 -14.25 13.04 -11.69
CA PHE A 131 -13.51 14.21 -11.16
C PHE A 131 -14.36 15.38 -10.68
N GLY A 132 -15.69 15.34 -10.86
CA GLY A 132 -16.62 16.30 -10.25
C GLY A 132 -16.25 17.73 -10.61
N LEU A 133 -15.76 17.94 -11.84
CA LEU A 133 -15.43 19.27 -12.33
C LEU A 133 -16.69 20.09 -12.45
N LEU A 134 -16.60 21.37 -12.13
CA LEU A 134 -17.67 22.34 -12.26
C LEU A 134 -17.77 22.73 -13.75
N PRO A 135 -18.81 22.30 -14.48
CA PRO A 135 -18.85 22.41 -15.95
C PRO A 135 -18.96 23.86 -16.44
N HIS A 136 -19.45 24.74 -15.57
CA HIS A 136 -19.63 26.17 -15.84
C HIS A 136 -18.39 27.01 -15.49
N ARG A 137 -17.34 26.40 -14.93
CA ARG A 137 -16.08 27.06 -14.59
C ARG A 137 -14.96 26.64 -15.54
N THR A 138 -13.96 27.50 -15.72
CA THR A 138 -12.76 27.16 -16.52
C THR A 138 -11.86 26.17 -15.78
N VAL A 139 -10.81 25.68 -16.44
CA VAL A 139 -9.74 24.88 -15.81
C VAL A 139 -9.18 25.61 -14.60
N LEU A 140 -8.76 26.86 -14.79
CA LEU A 140 -8.14 27.65 -13.72
C LEU A 140 -9.11 27.88 -12.56
N ASP A 141 -10.39 28.18 -12.85
CA ASP A 141 -11.40 28.41 -11.82
C ASP A 141 -11.84 27.11 -11.11
N ASN A 142 -11.72 25.96 -11.77
CA ASN A 142 -11.88 24.65 -11.13
C ASN A 142 -10.74 24.40 -10.14
N VAL A 143 -9.48 24.62 -10.55
CA VAL A 143 -8.31 24.43 -9.69
C VAL A 143 -8.33 25.42 -8.52
N ALA A 144 -8.71 26.68 -8.75
CA ALA A 144 -8.81 27.71 -7.72
C ALA A 144 -10.02 27.54 -6.78
N TYR A 145 -10.96 26.63 -7.05
CA TYR A 145 -12.20 26.51 -6.30
C TYR A 145 -11.99 26.23 -4.82
N GLY A 146 -11.08 25.30 -4.48
CA GLY A 146 -10.80 24.98 -3.08
C GLY A 146 -10.24 26.20 -2.32
N LEU A 147 -9.34 26.95 -2.96
CA LEU A 147 -8.76 28.18 -2.43
C LEU A 147 -9.79 29.31 -2.25
N GLU A 148 -10.77 29.40 -3.17
CA GLU A 148 -11.94 30.30 -3.03
C GLU A 148 -12.75 29.96 -1.77
N ILE A 149 -12.99 28.68 -1.51
CA ILE A 149 -13.72 28.22 -0.31
C ILE A 149 -12.92 28.45 0.98
N GLN A 150 -11.59 28.43 0.91
CA GLN A 150 -10.70 28.81 2.02
C GLN A 150 -10.64 30.33 2.26
N GLY A 151 -11.23 31.15 1.37
CA GLY A 151 -11.30 32.61 1.51
C GLY A 151 -10.09 33.38 0.99
N LEU A 152 -9.20 32.76 0.19
CA LEU A 152 -8.07 33.45 -0.42
C LEU A 152 -8.53 34.52 -1.41
N SER A 153 -7.74 35.59 -1.54
CA SER A 153 -8.05 36.65 -2.51
C SER A 153 -8.03 36.13 -3.95
N LYS A 154 -8.76 36.80 -4.84
CA LYS A 154 -8.85 36.41 -6.25
C LYS A 154 -7.48 36.38 -6.94
N ALA A 155 -6.58 37.30 -6.58
CA ALA A 155 -5.24 37.36 -7.14
C ALA A 155 -4.40 36.16 -6.69
N GLU A 156 -4.32 35.91 -5.38
CA GLU A 156 -3.53 34.82 -4.80
C GLU A 156 -4.01 33.45 -5.29
N ARG A 157 -5.32 33.22 -5.27
CA ARG A 157 -5.87 31.91 -5.68
C ARG A 157 -5.63 31.62 -7.17
N ARG A 158 -5.66 32.64 -8.03
CA ARG A 158 -5.39 32.46 -9.47
C ARG A 158 -3.90 32.25 -9.73
N SER A 159 -3.02 32.91 -8.99
CA SER A 159 -1.56 32.66 -9.07
C SER A 159 -1.23 31.21 -8.71
N LYS A 160 -1.66 30.75 -7.52
CA LYS A 160 -1.44 29.38 -7.07
C LYS A 160 -2.06 28.33 -8.00
N ALA A 161 -3.27 28.60 -8.49
CA ALA A 161 -3.93 27.70 -9.43
C ALA A 161 -3.17 27.63 -10.77
N ALA A 162 -2.62 28.73 -11.27
CA ALA A 162 -1.85 28.74 -12.50
C ALA A 162 -0.54 27.95 -12.37
N GLU A 163 0.17 28.09 -11.24
CA GLU A 163 1.36 27.28 -10.94
C GLU A 163 1.04 25.78 -10.98
N LEU A 164 -0.07 25.37 -10.37
CA LEU A 164 -0.46 23.96 -10.40
C LEU A 164 -0.95 23.49 -11.77
N VAL A 165 -1.68 24.32 -12.52
CA VAL A 165 -2.08 24.01 -13.90
C VAL A 165 -0.83 23.77 -14.76
N ALA A 166 0.22 24.57 -14.60
CA ALA A 166 1.50 24.35 -15.26
C ALA A 166 2.19 23.07 -14.78
N LYS A 167 2.24 22.83 -13.46
CA LYS A 167 2.86 21.63 -12.86
C LYS A 167 2.24 20.33 -13.36
N VAL A 168 0.92 20.31 -13.59
CA VAL A 168 0.21 19.13 -14.15
C VAL A 168 0.18 19.11 -15.69
N GLY A 169 0.96 19.96 -16.38
CA GLY A 169 1.08 19.95 -17.83
C GLY A 169 -0.15 20.43 -18.60
N LEU A 170 -0.96 21.32 -17.99
CA LEU A 170 -2.15 21.90 -18.61
C LEU A 170 -1.97 23.38 -19.01
N ALA A 171 -0.72 23.85 -19.11
CA ALA A 171 -0.40 25.21 -19.54
C ALA A 171 -1.02 25.52 -20.92
N GLY A 172 -1.64 26.70 -21.05
CA GLY A 172 -2.36 27.12 -22.26
C GLY A 172 -3.81 26.62 -22.36
N LEU A 173 -4.31 25.87 -21.36
CA LEU A 173 -5.69 25.38 -21.29
C LEU A 173 -6.50 26.04 -20.17
N GLU A 174 -5.96 27.07 -19.51
CA GLU A 174 -6.49 27.72 -18.30
C GLU A 174 -7.93 28.19 -18.45
N ASP A 175 -8.26 28.75 -19.62
CA ASP A 175 -9.56 29.36 -19.92
C ASP A 175 -10.56 28.38 -20.54
N ARG A 176 -10.14 27.14 -20.84
CA ARG A 176 -11.05 26.11 -21.37
C ARG A 176 -12.01 25.63 -20.29
N ARG A 177 -13.19 25.21 -20.70
CA ARG A 177 -14.17 24.53 -19.84
C ARG A 177 -14.00 23.01 -19.91
N PRO A 178 -14.44 22.24 -18.90
CA PRO A 178 -14.31 20.79 -18.88
C PRO A 178 -14.80 20.07 -20.14
N SER A 179 -15.87 20.55 -20.77
CA SER A 179 -16.42 19.97 -22.02
C SER A 179 -15.49 20.08 -23.22
N GLN A 180 -14.46 20.93 -23.16
CA GLN A 180 -13.47 21.16 -24.23
C GLN A 180 -12.16 20.39 -24.00
N LEU A 181 -12.13 19.52 -22.98
CA LEU A 181 -10.95 18.78 -22.54
C LEU A 181 -11.13 17.28 -22.79
N SER A 182 -10.04 16.59 -23.11
CA SER A 182 -10.01 15.12 -23.09
C SER A 182 -10.26 14.58 -21.68
N GLY A 183 -10.66 13.31 -21.57
CA GLY A 183 -10.83 12.66 -20.27
C GLY A 183 -9.60 12.79 -19.38
N GLY A 184 -8.41 12.50 -19.93
CA GLY A 184 -7.12 12.67 -19.25
C GLY A 184 -6.84 14.09 -18.76
N GLN A 185 -7.17 15.10 -19.58
CA GLN A 185 -7.02 16.51 -19.18
C GLN A 185 -7.98 16.86 -18.03
N GLN A 186 -9.24 16.41 -18.07
CA GLN A 186 -10.19 16.62 -16.98
C GLN A 186 -9.68 16.01 -15.66
N GLN A 187 -8.97 14.88 -15.74
CA GLN A 187 -8.39 14.26 -14.55
C GLN A 187 -7.27 15.10 -13.94
N ARG A 188 -6.37 15.60 -14.78
CA ARG A 188 -5.29 16.51 -14.33
C ARG A 188 -5.84 17.76 -13.68
N VAL A 189 -6.97 18.30 -14.18
CA VAL A 189 -7.69 19.41 -13.50
C VAL A 189 -8.19 18.97 -12.12
N GLY A 190 -8.78 17.78 -12.01
CA GLY A 190 -9.26 17.22 -10.74
C GLY A 190 -8.14 17.02 -9.71
N LEU A 191 -7.00 16.49 -10.15
CA LEU A 191 -5.79 16.33 -9.35
C LEU A 191 -5.22 17.69 -8.93
N ALA A 192 -5.02 18.61 -9.88
CA ALA A 192 -4.54 19.96 -9.59
C ALA A 192 -5.44 20.68 -8.59
N ARG A 193 -6.77 20.54 -8.71
CA ARG A 193 -7.71 21.10 -7.74
C ARG A 193 -7.53 20.52 -6.32
N ALA A 194 -7.29 19.22 -6.20
CA ALA A 194 -7.06 18.60 -4.90
C ALA A 194 -5.71 19.01 -4.30
N LEU A 195 -4.68 19.20 -5.14
CA LEU A 195 -3.36 19.66 -4.71
C LEU A 195 -3.32 21.15 -4.41
N ALA A 196 -4.19 21.97 -5.02
CA ALA A 196 -4.19 23.43 -4.87
C ALA A 196 -4.37 23.88 -3.43
N VAL A 197 -5.17 23.14 -2.65
CA VAL A 197 -5.45 23.43 -1.24
C VAL A 197 -4.35 22.94 -0.30
N ASP A 198 -3.28 22.36 -0.82
CA ASP A 198 -2.12 21.84 -0.08
C ASP A 198 -2.51 20.96 1.13
N PRO A 199 -3.28 19.88 0.92
CA PRO A 199 -3.82 19.09 2.02
C PRO A 199 -2.72 18.21 2.64
N SER A 200 -2.80 18.01 3.95
CA SER A 200 -1.93 17.07 4.66
C SER A 200 -2.16 15.61 4.22
N VAL A 201 -3.39 15.30 3.80
CA VAL A 201 -3.80 13.96 3.36
C VAL A 201 -4.59 14.00 2.05
N LEU A 202 -4.22 13.13 1.12
CA LEU A 202 -4.93 12.93 -0.14
C LEU A 202 -5.63 11.58 -0.15
N LEU A 203 -6.91 11.57 -0.52
CA LEU A 203 -7.70 10.35 -0.71
C LEU A 203 -8.12 10.24 -2.17
N PHE A 204 -7.85 9.09 -2.78
CA PHE A 204 -8.15 8.82 -4.19
C PHE A 204 -9.12 7.64 -4.30
N ASP A 205 -10.24 7.84 -5.00
CA ASP A 205 -11.25 6.81 -5.22
C ASP A 205 -11.25 6.41 -6.71
N GLU A 206 -10.49 5.37 -7.05
CA GLU A 206 -10.30 4.85 -8.43
C GLU A 206 -9.98 5.93 -9.48
N PRO A 207 -9.00 6.82 -9.22
CA PRO A 207 -8.78 8.00 -10.05
C PRO A 207 -8.29 7.66 -11.46
N PHE A 208 -7.80 6.44 -11.71
CA PHE A 208 -7.23 6.04 -13.00
C PHE A 208 -8.10 5.06 -13.80
N SER A 209 -9.25 4.66 -13.24
CA SER A 209 -10.13 3.66 -13.83
C SER A 209 -10.65 4.04 -15.23
N ALA A 210 -10.90 5.33 -15.45
CA ALA A 210 -11.43 5.84 -16.73
C ALA A 210 -10.34 6.29 -17.73
N LEU A 211 -9.07 5.99 -17.47
CA LEU A 211 -7.95 6.43 -18.31
C LEU A 211 -7.55 5.42 -19.38
N ASP A 212 -7.04 5.94 -20.49
CA ASP A 212 -6.25 5.13 -21.42
C ASP A 212 -4.89 4.74 -20.77
N PRO A 213 -4.23 3.67 -21.25
CA PRO A 213 -3.02 3.15 -20.62
C PRO A 213 -1.83 4.11 -20.56
N LEU A 214 -1.68 5.03 -21.54
CA LEU A 214 -0.55 5.96 -21.57
C LEU A 214 -0.74 7.06 -20.54
N ILE A 215 -1.92 7.69 -20.54
CA ILE A 215 -2.23 8.73 -19.56
C ILE A 215 -2.28 8.16 -18.14
N ARG A 216 -2.78 6.92 -17.97
CA ARG A 216 -2.72 6.22 -16.68
C ARG A 216 -1.30 6.17 -16.11
N ARG A 217 -0.32 5.75 -16.93
CA ARG A 217 1.08 5.65 -16.49
C ARG A 217 1.66 7.01 -16.12
N GLU A 218 1.42 8.03 -16.94
CA GLU A 218 1.88 9.40 -16.67
C GLU A 218 1.30 9.95 -15.36
N MET A 219 0.01 9.72 -15.11
CA MET A 219 -0.64 10.16 -13.86
C MET A 219 -0.12 9.41 -12.62
N GLN A 220 0.17 8.12 -12.76
CA GLN A 220 0.79 7.34 -11.71
C GLN A 220 2.22 7.84 -11.42
N ASP A 221 3.00 8.17 -12.46
CA ASP A 221 4.34 8.75 -12.31
C ASP A 221 4.29 10.06 -11.51
N GLU A 222 3.30 10.89 -11.80
CA GLU A 222 3.09 12.14 -11.07
C GLU A 222 2.73 11.89 -9.59
N VAL A 223 1.92 10.88 -9.28
CA VAL A 223 1.62 10.50 -7.88
C VAL A 223 2.88 9.99 -7.16
N VAL A 224 3.68 9.13 -7.82
CA VAL A 224 4.95 8.65 -7.26
C VAL A 224 5.90 9.82 -7.01
N ARG A 225 5.99 10.76 -7.95
CA ARG A 225 6.82 11.96 -7.84
C ARG A 225 6.38 12.83 -6.65
N LEU A 226 5.09 13.11 -6.51
CA LEU A 226 4.53 13.88 -5.39
C LEU A 226 4.78 13.20 -4.05
N HIS A 227 4.64 11.88 -3.97
CA HIS A 227 4.95 11.13 -2.76
C HIS A 227 6.45 11.23 -2.40
N ARG A 228 7.36 11.04 -3.36
CA ARG A 228 8.82 11.08 -3.13
C ARG A 228 9.34 12.47 -2.77
N GLU A 229 8.86 13.51 -3.44
CA GLU A 229 9.36 14.87 -3.25
C GLU A 229 8.72 15.58 -2.05
N GLU A 230 7.43 15.36 -1.80
CA GLU A 230 6.65 16.12 -0.81
C GLU A 230 6.29 15.32 0.44
N GLY A 231 6.52 13.99 0.45
CA GLY A 231 6.28 13.14 1.62
C GLY A 231 4.81 13.07 2.06
N ARG A 232 3.87 13.31 1.14
CA ARG A 232 2.44 13.34 1.45
C ARG A 232 1.89 11.96 1.78
N THR A 233 1.00 11.92 2.76
CA THR A 233 0.20 10.73 3.08
C THR A 233 -0.93 10.59 2.08
N MET A 234 -1.07 9.40 1.49
CA MET A 234 -2.06 9.13 0.47
C MET A 234 -2.83 7.85 0.78
N VAL A 235 -4.16 7.89 0.67
CA VAL A 235 -5.02 6.71 0.69
C VAL A 235 -5.57 6.51 -0.70
N PHE A 236 -5.26 5.39 -1.33
CA PHE A 236 -5.55 5.14 -2.73
C PHE A 236 -6.47 3.95 -2.91
N ILE A 237 -7.59 4.09 -3.60
CA ILE A 237 -8.45 2.95 -3.95
C ILE A 237 -8.22 2.58 -5.40
N THR A 238 -8.03 1.29 -5.64
CA THR A 238 -8.01 0.73 -6.99
C THR A 238 -8.51 -0.71 -6.99
N HIS A 239 -8.91 -1.18 -8.16
CA HIS A 239 -9.18 -2.59 -8.43
C HIS A 239 -8.06 -3.25 -9.25
N ASP A 240 -7.08 -2.47 -9.72
CA ASP A 240 -5.98 -2.94 -10.57
C ASP A 240 -4.74 -3.21 -9.71
N LEU A 241 -4.31 -4.48 -9.70
CA LEU A 241 -3.18 -4.96 -8.90
C LEU A 241 -1.86 -4.30 -9.29
N GLY A 242 -1.62 -4.06 -10.59
CA GLY A 242 -0.42 -3.38 -11.06
C GLY A 242 -0.32 -1.97 -10.50
N GLU A 243 -1.44 -1.26 -10.36
CA GLU A 243 -1.46 0.06 -9.73
C GLU A 243 -1.09 -0.01 -8.24
N ALA A 244 -1.63 -0.98 -7.50
CA ALA A 244 -1.33 -1.11 -6.08
C ALA A 244 0.13 -1.49 -5.83
N LEU A 245 0.68 -2.40 -6.63
CA LEU A 245 2.07 -2.83 -6.52
C LEU A 245 3.04 -1.69 -6.88
N ARG A 246 2.67 -0.85 -7.84
CA ARG A 246 3.49 0.27 -8.31
C ARG A 246 3.50 1.45 -7.34
N LEU A 247 2.33 1.78 -6.76
CA LEU A 247 2.15 2.98 -5.95
C LEU A 247 2.23 2.72 -4.45
N GLY A 248 1.76 1.56 -4.00
CA GLY A 248 1.49 1.28 -2.60
C GLY A 248 2.75 0.91 -1.82
N THR A 249 2.95 1.59 -0.70
CA THR A 249 3.89 1.14 0.33
C THR A 249 3.25 0.06 1.20
N ARG A 250 1.93 0.12 1.39
CA ARG A 250 1.11 -0.93 2.04
C ARG A 250 -0.21 -1.08 1.31
N ILE A 251 -0.69 -2.31 1.23
CA ILE A 251 -1.89 -2.71 0.51
C ILE A 251 -2.83 -3.42 1.49
N ALA A 252 -4.07 -2.95 1.57
CA ALA A 252 -5.19 -3.61 2.23
C ALA A 252 -6.09 -4.23 1.17
N LEU A 253 -6.09 -5.56 1.06
CA LEU A 253 -6.97 -6.30 0.17
C LEU A 253 -8.32 -6.56 0.87
N MET A 254 -9.40 -6.09 0.27
CA MET A 254 -10.76 -6.19 0.78
C MET A 254 -11.62 -7.20 0.02
N ARG A 255 -12.43 -7.95 0.77
CA ARG A 255 -13.49 -8.83 0.26
C ARG A 255 -14.68 -8.72 1.20
N ASP A 256 -15.88 -8.66 0.64
CA ASP A 256 -17.12 -8.72 1.42
C ASP A 256 -17.23 -7.71 2.57
N GLY A 257 -16.62 -6.53 2.41
CA GLY A 257 -16.60 -5.46 3.42
C GLY A 257 -15.51 -5.59 4.48
N GLY A 258 -14.77 -6.69 4.54
CA GLY A 258 -13.64 -6.90 5.46
C GLY A 258 -12.29 -6.81 4.77
N ILE A 259 -11.23 -6.59 5.56
CA ILE A 259 -9.83 -6.75 5.09
C ILE A 259 -9.45 -8.22 5.19
N VAL A 260 -9.02 -8.82 4.08
CA VAL A 260 -8.54 -10.21 4.01
C VAL A 260 -7.06 -10.29 4.31
N GLN A 261 -6.27 -9.35 3.77
CA GLN A 261 -4.84 -9.25 4.02
C GLN A 261 -4.40 -7.79 4.00
N LEU A 262 -3.47 -7.46 4.89
CA LEU A 262 -2.84 -6.15 4.98
C LEU A 262 -1.33 -6.36 5.07
N GLY A 263 -0.57 -5.80 4.13
CA GLY A 263 0.88 -5.99 4.07
C GLY A 263 1.55 -5.10 3.02
N THR A 264 2.86 -5.25 2.88
CA THR A 264 3.64 -4.67 1.78
C THR A 264 3.33 -5.36 0.45
N PRO A 265 3.60 -4.75 -0.71
CA PRO A 265 3.50 -5.41 -2.00
C PRO A 265 4.18 -6.80 -2.04
N GLU A 266 5.37 -6.89 -1.44
CA GLU A 266 6.14 -8.13 -1.34
C GLU A 266 5.42 -9.20 -0.48
N GLU A 267 4.83 -8.83 0.67
CA GLU A 267 4.06 -9.76 1.50
C GLU A 267 2.78 -10.24 0.79
N ILE A 268 2.10 -9.36 0.05
CA ILE A 268 0.88 -9.71 -0.70
C ILE A 268 1.18 -10.76 -1.78
N VAL A 269 2.30 -10.62 -2.52
CA VAL A 269 2.67 -11.52 -3.63
C VAL A 269 3.45 -12.74 -3.13
N GLY A 270 4.37 -12.54 -2.19
CA GLY A 270 5.27 -13.55 -1.66
C GLY A 270 4.62 -14.48 -0.64
N SER A 271 3.62 -14.02 0.09
CA SER A 271 2.96 -14.77 1.18
C SER A 271 1.46 -14.49 1.24
N PRO A 272 0.68 -14.92 0.22
CA PRO A 272 -0.77 -14.73 0.20
C PRO A 272 -1.43 -15.47 1.37
N ALA A 273 -2.32 -14.78 2.09
CA ALA A 273 -2.93 -15.23 3.33
C ALA A 273 -3.98 -16.34 3.14
N ASP A 274 -4.69 -16.33 2.02
CA ASP A 274 -5.67 -17.36 1.65
C ASP A 274 -5.67 -17.62 0.14
N ASP A 275 -6.47 -18.60 -0.30
CA ASP A 275 -6.58 -18.96 -1.72
C ASP A 275 -7.16 -17.82 -2.57
N TYR A 276 -7.96 -16.92 -1.99
CA TYR A 276 -8.46 -15.75 -2.70
C TYR A 276 -7.36 -14.75 -2.99
N VAL A 277 -6.47 -14.47 -2.02
CA VAL A 277 -5.30 -13.63 -2.27
C VAL A 277 -4.38 -14.29 -3.29
N ARG A 278 -4.14 -15.61 -3.17
CA ARG A 278 -3.31 -16.36 -4.12
C ARG A 278 -3.85 -16.26 -5.55
N GLU A 279 -5.17 -16.36 -5.71
CA GLU A 279 -5.81 -16.18 -7.01
C GLU A 279 -5.63 -14.75 -7.53
N PHE A 280 -5.78 -13.76 -6.65
CA PHE A 280 -5.69 -12.35 -7.00
C PHE A 280 -4.30 -11.97 -7.53
N VAL A 281 -3.24 -12.57 -6.99
CA VAL A 281 -1.83 -12.28 -7.35
C VAL A 281 -1.23 -13.24 -8.37
N ARG A 282 -2.02 -14.17 -8.91
CA ARG A 282 -1.53 -15.27 -9.76
C ARG A 282 -0.73 -14.80 -10.97
N ASP A 283 -1.21 -13.77 -11.66
CA ASP A 283 -0.62 -13.28 -12.92
C ASP A 283 0.40 -12.14 -12.70
N VAL A 284 0.84 -11.92 -11.45
CA VAL A 284 1.84 -10.89 -11.14
C VAL A 284 3.23 -11.39 -11.53
N PRO A 285 4.01 -10.62 -12.30
CA PRO A 285 5.44 -10.89 -12.50
C PRO A 285 6.18 -10.76 -11.17
N ARG A 286 6.44 -11.89 -10.51
CA ARG A 286 6.99 -11.95 -9.14
C ARG A 286 8.36 -11.30 -9.05
N GLU A 287 9.16 -11.38 -10.11
CA GLU A 287 10.49 -10.80 -10.20
C GLU A 287 10.51 -9.26 -10.14
N GLN A 288 9.38 -8.61 -10.45
CA GLN A 288 9.23 -7.16 -10.39
C GLN A 288 8.80 -6.67 -9.00
N VAL A 289 8.40 -7.58 -8.10
CA VAL A 289 7.86 -7.26 -6.77
C VAL A 289 8.73 -7.82 -5.66
N LEU A 290 9.18 -9.07 -5.79
CA LEU A 290 10.01 -9.72 -4.78
C LEU A 290 11.41 -9.13 -4.79
N THR A 291 11.95 -8.96 -3.59
CA THR A 291 13.27 -8.41 -3.39
C THR A 291 14.34 -9.49 -3.40
N VAL A 292 15.59 -9.08 -3.59
CA VAL A 292 16.74 -9.97 -3.46
C VAL A 292 16.82 -10.53 -2.04
N ALA A 293 16.41 -9.78 -1.02
CA ALA A 293 16.42 -10.22 0.37
C ALA A 293 15.57 -11.49 0.62
N THR A 294 14.44 -11.64 -0.08
CA THR A 294 13.58 -12.83 0.03
C THR A 294 14.01 -13.98 -0.88
N ALA A 295 14.78 -13.69 -1.93
CA ALA A 295 15.26 -14.70 -2.87
C ALA A 295 16.66 -15.26 -2.53
N MET A 296 17.47 -14.52 -1.76
CA MET A 296 18.87 -14.86 -1.52
C MET A 296 19.03 -16.10 -0.64
N ARG A 297 20.20 -16.73 -0.77
CA ARG A 297 20.69 -17.78 0.13
C ARG A 297 21.93 -17.30 0.90
N PRO A 298 22.28 -17.97 2.01
CA PRO A 298 23.56 -17.73 2.67
C PRO A 298 24.75 -17.90 1.71
N ALA A 299 25.76 -17.04 1.86
CA ALA A 299 26.99 -17.11 1.07
C ALA A 299 27.85 -18.30 1.51
N LEU A 300 28.42 -19.03 0.54
CA LEU A 300 29.43 -20.05 0.80
C LEU A 300 30.84 -19.43 0.83
N ALA A 301 31.80 -20.15 1.43
CA ALA A 301 33.18 -19.70 1.50
C ALA A 301 33.77 -19.49 0.09
N GLY A 302 34.27 -18.28 -0.19
CA GLY A 302 34.84 -17.90 -1.48
C GLY A 302 33.89 -17.19 -2.45
N GLU A 303 32.59 -17.14 -2.16
CA GLU A 303 31.61 -16.38 -2.98
C GLU A 303 31.61 -14.88 -2.66
N SER A 304 32.39 -14.43 -1.68
CA SER A 304 32.46 -13.04 -1.21
C SER A 304 33.13 -12.08 -2.20
N GLU A 305 33.89 -12.61 -3.16
CA GLU A 305 34.84 -11.83 -3.97
C GLU A 305 34.45 -11.69 -5.45
N ARG A 306 33.45 -12.40 -5.94
CA ARG A 306 33.04 -12.40 -7.37
C ARG A 306 31.58 -12.01 -7.54
N GLY A 307 31.24 -11.46 -8.70
CA GLY A 307 29.88 -11.04 -9.03
C GLY A 307 29.53 -9.60 -8.67
N PRO A 308 28.49 -9.06 -9.33
CA PRO A 308 28.00 -7.72 -9.10
C PRO A 308 27.46 -7.58 -7.67
N ALA A 309 27.61 -6.40 -7.09
CA ALA A 309 27.01 -6.08 -5.80
C ALA A 309 25.58 -5.56 -6.02
N VAL A 310 24.60 -6.21 -5.36
CA VAL A 310 23.20 -5.81 -5.35
C VAL A 310 22.76 -5.52 -3.91
N ARG A 311 21.80 -4.62 -3.75
CA ARG A 311 21.23 -4.30 -2.44
C ARG A 311 20.12 -5.32 -2.08
N PRO A 312 19.87 -5.58 -0.79
CA PRO A 312 18.77 -6.47 -0.39
C PRO A 312 17.41 -6.00 -0.89
N GLU A 313 17.18 -4.68 -0.95
CA GLU A 313 15.91 -4.08 -1.37
C GLU A 313 15.77 -3.98 -2.90
N ALA A 314 16.80 -4.36 -3.66
CA ALA A 314 16.69 -4.44 -5.11
C ALA A 314 15.69 -5.52 -5.49
N THR A 315 14.97 -5.31 -6.59
CA THR A 315 14.06 -6.33 -7.13
C THR A 315 14.85 -7.49 -7.73
N VAL A 316 14.24 -8.67 -7.78
CA VAL A 316 14.82 -9.83 -8.46
C VAL A 316 15.10 -9.53 -9.94
N SER A 317 14.26 -8.74 -10.60
CA SER A 317 14.49 -8.28 -11.97
C SER A 317 15.78 -7.46 -12.11
N GLU A 318 16.06 -6.54 -11.18
CA GLU A 318 17.33 -5.78 -11.18
C GLU A 318 18.54 -6.70 -10.95
N ALA A 319 18.40 -7.73 -10.11
CA ALA A 319 19.45 -8.73 -9.91
C ALA A 319 19.69 -9.58 -11.17
N ILE A 320 18.63 -10.02 -11.87
CA ILE A 320 18.74 -10.72 -13.16
C ILE A 320 19.54 -9.87 -14.16
N GLU A 321 19.23 -8.58 -14.27
CA GLU A 321 19.96 -7.68 -15.15
C GLU A 321 21.44 -7.52 -14.75
N ALA A 322 21.72 -7.38 -13.45
CA ALA A 322 23.09 -7.24 -12.95
C ALA A 322 23.93 -8.49 -13.26
N VAL A 323 23.40 -9.67 -12.94
CA VAL A 323 24.03 -10.97 -13.21
C VAL A 323 24.26 -11.14 -14.71
N SER A 324 23.23 -10.90 -15.53
CA SER A 324 23.30 -11.02 -17.00
C SER A 324 24.36 -10.11 -17.63
N ARG A 325 24.50 -8.86 -17.16
CA ARG A 325 25.51 -7.92 -17.68
C ARG A 325 26.93 -8.28 -17.25
N SER A 326 27.10 -8.82 -16.05
CA SER A 326 28.42 -9.19 -15.52
C SER A 326 28.97 -10.47 -16.15
N GLY A 327 28.09 -11.40 -16.54
CA GLY A 327 28.47 -12.76 -16.94
C GLY A 327 28.86 -13.66 -15.76
N ASP A 328 28.81 -13.16 -14.53
CA ASP A 328 29.01 -13.96 -13.32
C ASP A 328 27.78 -14.84 -13.04
N PRO A 329 27.94 -16.02 -12.42
CA PRO A 329 26.83 -16.95 -12.15
C PRO A 329 25.94 -16.54 -10.97
N ALA A 330 26.34 -15.50 -10.21
CA ALA A 330 25.63 -15.04 -9.02
C ALA A 330 25.95 -13.57 -8.72
N ALA A 331 25.04 -12.91 -8.00
CA ALA A 331 25.25 -11.57 -7.44
C ALA A 331 25.45 -11.64 -5.92
N ARG A 332 26.31 -10.76 -5.41
CA ARG A 332 26.56 -10.59 -3.97
C ARG A 332 25.56 -9.61 -3.40
N VAL A 333 24.84 -10.03 -2.37
CA VAL A 333 23.89 -9.18 -1.66
C VAL A 333 24.63 -8.43 -0.57
N MET A 334 24.75 -7.12 -0.73
CA MET A 334 25.56 -6.25 0.12
C MET A 334 24.67 -5.25 0.85
N ASP A 335 24.70 -5.27 2.18
CA ASP A 335 24.02 -4.29 3.03
C ASP A 335 25.05 -3.49 3.84
N ALA A 336 25.04 -2.17 3.69
CA ALA A 336 25.98 -1.26 4.34
C ALA A 336 27.47 -1.71 4.26
N GLY A 337 27.87 -2.29 3.11
CA GLY A 337 29.23 -2.78 2.89
C GLY A 337 29.53 -4.19 3.44
N ARG A 338 28.55 -4.85 4.06
CA ARG A 338 28.66 -6.23 4.54
C ARG A 338 27.94 -7.19 3.59
N LEU A 339 28.55 -8.34 3.33
CA LEU A 339 27.90 -9.42 2.60
C LEU A 339 26.83 -10.07 3.49
N VAL A 340 25.57 -10.01 3.06
CA VAL A 340 24.45 -10.63 3.78
C VAL A 340 23.95 -11.91 3.12
N GLY A 341 24.27 -12.12 1.84
CA GLY A 341 23.90 -13.32 1.10
C GLY A 341 24.39 -13.31 -0.34
N VAL A 342 23.99 -14.34 -1.07
CA VAL A 342 24.24 -14.49 -2.51
C VAL A 342 22.93 -14.87 -3.18
N VAL A 343 22.69 -14.33 -4.37
CA VAL A 343 21.57 -14.73 -5.22
C VAL A 343 22.13 -15.26 -6.54
N ASP A 344 21.91 -16.55 -6.80
CA ASP A 344 22.40 -17.23 -8.00
C ASP A 344 21.26 -17.46 -9.01
N HIS A 345 21.61 -17.98 -10.20
CA HIS A 345 20.62 -18.26 -11.23
C HIS A 345 19.47 -19.16 -10.77
N ALA A 346 19.71 -20.14 -9.89
CA ALA A 346 18.66 -21.02 -9.40
C ALA A 346 17.66 -20.24 -8.54
N CYS A 347 18.16 -19.45 -7.58
CA CYS A 347 17.33 -18.57 -6.77
C CYS A 347 16.49 -17.60 -7.63
N LEU A 348 17.10 -16.98 -8.65
CA LEU A 348 16.41 -16.04 -9.55
C LEU A 348 15.32 -16.75 -10.38
N LEU A 349 15.64 -17.93 -10.93
CA LEU A 349 14.69 -18.71 -11.73
C LEU A 349 13.53 -19.25 -10.88
N ASP A 350 13.78 -19.63 -9.63
CA ASP A 350 12.73 -20.10 -8.74
C ASP A 350 11.69 -19.02 -8.45
N VAL A 351 12.12 -17.76 -8.34
CA VAL A 351 11.22 -16.62 -8.19
C VAL A 351 10.38 -16.42 -9.44
N VAL A 352 11.00 -16.42 -10.62
CA VAL A 352 10.30 -16.25 -11.91
C VAL A 352 9.31 -17.39 -12.15
N ALA A 353 9.69 -18.62 -11.84
CA ALA A 353 8.85 -19.80 -11.99
C ALA A 353 7.75 -19.90 -10.92
N GLY A 354 7.82 -19.11 -9.85
CA GLY A 354 6.90 -19.20 -8.71
C GLY A 354 7.04 -20.50 -7.93
N THR A 355 8.21 -21.16 -8.00
CA THR A 355 8.51 -22.44 -7.32
C THR A 355 9.07 -22.25 -5.91
N THR A 356 9.33 -21.00 -5.50
CA THR A 356 9.76 -20.65 -4.14
C THR A 356 8.65 -20.93 -3.13
N GLY A 357 8.67 -22.14 -2.54
CA GLY A 357 7.84 -22.51 -1.40
C GLY A 357 8.45 -22.06 -0.06
N PRO A 358 7.67 -22.06 1.04
CA PRO A 358 8.16 -21.74 2.37
C PRO A 358 9.11 -22.85 2.85
N GLY A 359 10.41 -22.72 2.57
CA GLY A 359 11.37 -23.80 2.89
C GLY A 359 12.86 -23.45 2.89
N HIS A 360 13.26 -22.24 2.48
CA HIS A 360 14.69 -21.88 2.45
C HIS A 360 15.03 -20.61 3.23
N ALA A 361 14.59 -20.55 4.50
CA ALA A 361 15.22 -19.70 5.50
C ALA A 361 14.84 -20.16 6.93
N THR A 362 15.66 -21.04 7.52
CA THR A 362 16.12 -21.00 8.93
C THR A 362 16.89 -22.28 9.23
N VAL A 363 18.21 -22.25 9.08
CA VAL A 363 19.09 -23.09 9.89
C VAL A 363 19.71 -22.17 10.93
N SER A 364 19.27 -22.34 12.18
CA SER A 364 19.79 -21.61 13.34
C SER A 364 21.28 -21.88 13.51
N ALA A 365 22.07 -20.82 13.53
CA ALA A 365 23.46 -20.88 13.98
C ALA A 365 23.49 -21.04 15.51
N THR A 366 23.64 -22.27 15.99
CA THR A 366 24.27 -22.58 17.28
C THR A 366 25.05 -23.88 17.14
N GLY A 367 26.35 -23.75 16.96
CA GLY A 367 27.32 -24.84 17.00
C GLY A 367 28.72 -24.24 17.12
N ALA A 368 29.20 -24.11 18.35
CA ALA A 368 30.57 -23.72 18.64
C ALA A 368 31.54 -24.78 18.09
N PRO A 369 32.76 -24.41 17.65
CA PRO A 369 33.70 -25.36 17.08
C PRO A 369 34.41 -26.15 18.18
N ASP A 370 34.23 -27.48 18.17
CA ASP A 370 35.09 -28.40 18.92
C ASP A 370 36.50 -28.38 18.32
N THR A 371 37.48 -28.17 19.19
CA THR A 371 38.92 -28.14 18.88
C THR A 371 39.44 -29.58 18.74
N PRO A 372 40.29 -29.91 17.75
CA PRO A 372 40.88 -31.24 17.68
C PRO A 372 42.05 -31.37 18.68
N ALA A 373 41.98 -32.34 19.58
CA ALA A 373 43.08 -32.72 20.46
C ALA A 373 44.15 -33.54 19.69
N ALA A 374 45.42 -33.23 19.97
CA ALA A 374 46.61 -33.89 19.43
C ALA A 374 46.82 -35.30 20.02
N PRO A 375 47.66 -36.16 19.42
CA PRO A 375 47.77 -37.58 19.76
C PRO A 375 48.82 -37.85 20.85
N ASP A 376 48.48 -38.71 21.81
CA ASP A 376 49.45 -39.31 22.73
C ASP A 376 49.89 -40.70 22.26
N ALA A 377 51.20 -40.93 22.38
CA ALA A 377 51.93 -42.14 22.03
C ALA A 377 51.79 -43.24 23.12
N PRO A 378 52.24 -44.49 22.86
CA PRO A 378 51.71 -45.68 23.50
C PRO A 378 52.54 -46.18 24.69
N ASP A 379 51.84 -46.77 25.67
CA ASP A 379 52.34 -47.77 26.63
C ASP A 379 51.09 -48.53 27.09
N GLY A 380 50.89 -49.82 26.88
CA GLY A 380 51.76 -50.92 27.23
C GLY A 380 51.02 -51.76 28.27
N SER A 381 50.90 -53.06 27.97
CA SER A 381 50.61 -54.17 28.89
C SER A 381 49.15 -54.54 29.24
N ARG A 382 48.83 -55.80 28.89
CA ARG A 382 48.05 -56.83 29.65
C ARG A 382 46.55 -56.57 29.81
N GLU A 383 45.62 -57.52 29.76
CA GLU A 383 45.57 -58.99 29.68
C GLU A 383 44.10 -59.34 29.29
N VAL A 384 43.91 -60.37 28.46
CA VAL A 384 42.94 -61.50 28.55
C VAL A 384 41.66 -61.23 29.40
N THR A 385 40.41 -61.49 28.97
CA THR A 385 39.84 -62.84 28.71
C THR A 385 38.34 -62.75 28.34
N PHE A 386 37.93 -63.65 27.44
CA PHE A 386 36.60 -64.11 27.00
C PHE A 386 35.72 -63.20 26.13
#